data_AF-A0A7Z9IVA0-F1
#
_entry.id   AF-A0A7Z9IVA0-F1
#
_cell.length_a   1.000
_cell.length_b   1.000
_cell.length_c   1.000
_cell.angle_alpha   90.00
_cell.angle_beta   90.00
_cell.angle_gamma   90.00
#
_symmetry.space_group_name_H-M   'P 1'
#
loop_
_entity.id
_entity.type
_entity.pdbx_description
1 polymer ?
#
loop_
_entity_poly.entity_id
_entity_poly.type
_entity_poly.pdbx_seq_one_letter_code
_entity_poly.pdbx_strand_id
1 'polypeptide(L)'
;MKSLILIFWGGIITVAHGGAFVPVNLSTTIRPVLEINIDNSYKGRIHKCENEGITEIKGLNSPFEEFWAYLPDNCTWIELGILEEIRGTLRRDSRGKCKAPNTISGIKKADVIALMKEVKSLNLFHPHPTNKTLVEYIQDTTSLKEFSDTCISEARVETLEAALPSLSDLASMFTFSRLFYQNEADGRFVEKLISE
;
A
#
# COMPACT_ATOMS: atom_id res chain seq x y z
N MET A 1 -40.99 -42.57 -7.45
CA MET A 1 -40.82 -41.18 -7.92
C MET A 1 -39.83 -40.49 -7.00
N LYS A 2 -38.79 -39.93 -7.63
CA LYS A 2 -37.80 -38.92 -7.20
C LYS A 2 -37.60 -38.62 -5.71
N SER A 3 -36.36 -38.88 -5.29
CA SER A 3 -35.67 -38.32 -4.12
C SER A 3 -35.73 -36.80 -4.07
N LEU A 4 -35.74 -36.24 -2.86
CA LEU A 4 -35.11 -34.97 -2.58
C LEU A 4 -34.22 -35.13 -1.34
N ILE A 5 -32.92 -35.28 -1.58
CA ILE A 5 -31.88 -35.17 -0.56
C ILE A 5 -31.53 -33.69 -0.52
N LEU A 6 -31.87 -33.00 0.56
CA LEU A 6 -31.37 -31.66 0.85
C LEU A 6 -30.06 -31.80 1.60
N ILE A 7 -28.97 -31.67 0.84
CA ILE A 7 -27.61 -31.52 1.37
C ILE A 7 -27.51 -30.09 1.88
N PHE A 8 -27.64 -29.89 3.20
CA PHE A 8 -27.15 -28.66 3.81
C PHE A 8 -25.63 -28.73 3.83
N TRP A 9 -25.00 -27.98 2.92
CA TRP A 9 -23.58 -27.67 3.01
C TRP A 9 -23.33 -27.00 4.36
N GLY A 10 -22.55 -27.66 5.21
CA GLY A 10 -22.11 -27.15 6.49
C GLY A 10 -21.33 -25.85 6.29
N GLY A 11 -21.97 -24.73 6.61
CA GLY A 11 -21.28 -23.53 7.03
C GLY A 11 -21.15 -23.58 8.54
N ILE A 12 -19.93 -23.79 9.04
CA ILE A 12 -19.62 -23.50 10.44
C ILE A 12 -19.82 -21.99 10.59
N ILE A 13 -20.84 -21.58 11.35
CA ILE A 13 -20.95 -20.21 11.84
C ILE A 13 -19.98 -20.11 13.01
N THR A 14 -18.74 -19.73 12.73
CA THR A 14 -17.81 -19.32 13.77
C THR A 14 -18.19 -17.91 14.19
N VAL A 15 -18.71 -17.78 15.41
CA VAL A 15 -18.79 -16.50 16.10
C VAL A 15 -17.36 -16.05 16.34
N ALA A 16 -16.87 -15.11 15.53
CA ALA A 16 -15.54 -14.55 15.67
C ALA A 16 -15.45 -13.77 16.99
N HIS A 17 -14.94 -14.44 18.02
CA HIS A 17 -14.20 -13.76 19.08
C HIS A 17 -12.97 -13.13 18.42
N GLY A 18 -12.56 -11.94 18.86
CA GLY A 18 -11.54 -11.08 18.22
C GLY A 18 -10.14 -11.70 18.07
N GLY A 19 -10.03 -12.72 17.22
CA GLY A 19 -8.79 -13.25 16.70
C GLY A 19 -8.27 -12.35 15.59
N ALA A 20 -6.95 -12.29 15.47
CA ALA A 20 -6.29 -11.49 14.45
C ALA A 20 -6.65 -12.00 13.04
N PHE A 21 -7.05 -11.08 12.16
CA PHE A 21 -7.23 -11.31 10.73
C PHE A 21 -6.02 -12.03 10.13
N VAL A 22 -6.22 -13.03 9.29
CA VAL A 22 -5.12 -13.63 8.50
C VAL A 22 -5.60 -13.74 7.07
N PRO A 23 -5.06 -12.97 6.12
CA PRO A 23 -5.45 -13.12 4.73
C PRO A 23 -5.02 -14.52 4.26
N VAL A 24 -5.96 -15.24 3.65
CA VAL A 24 -5.94 -16.70 3.44
C VAL A 24 -4.75 -17.20 2.59
N ASN A 25 -4.02 -16.32 1.91
CA ASN A 25 -3.09 -16.71 0.84
C ASN A 25 -1.58 -16.53 1.12
N LEU A 26 -1.15 -16.04 2.30
CA LEU A 26 0.29 -15.96 2.65
C LEU A 26 0.52 -16.20 4.14
N SER A 27 1.60 -16.91 4.48
CA SER A 27 2.02 -17.12 5.88
C SER A 27 2.35 -15.79 6.54
N THR A 28 1.60 -15.43 7.58
CA THR A 28 1.85 -14.21 8.33
C THR A 28 3.06 -14.41 9.22
N THR A 29 4.10 -13.60 9.02
CA THR A 29 5.29 -13.64 9.87
C THR A 29 5.24 -12.45 10.82
N ILE A 30 5.38 -12.70 12.13
CA ILE A 30 5.55 -11.62 13.11
C ILE A 30 6.95 -11.04 12.89
N ARG A 31 7.02 -9.74 12.60
CA ARG A 31 8.26 -9.01 12.35
C ARG A 31 8.51 -7.96 13.45
N PRO A 32 9.77 -7.76 13.86
CA PRO A 32 10.09 -6.78 14.89
C PRO A 32 10.11 -5.32 14.37
N VAL A 33 10.21 -5.12 13.05
CA VAL A 33 10.41 -3.80 12.40
C VAL A 33 9.60 -3.75 11.10
N LEU A 34 9.14 -2.56 10.72
CA LEU A 34 8.64 -2.27 9.37
C LEU A 34 9.82 -2.28 8.37
N GLU A 35 9.67 -2.99 7.27
CA GLU A 35 10.71 -3.16 6.23
C GLU A 35 10.04 -3.13 4.85
N ILE A 36 10.78 -2.65 3.83
CA ILE A 36 10.29 -2.63 2.44
C ILE A 36 10.28 -4.05 1.89
N ASN A 37 9.13 -4.53 1.44
CA ASN A 37 8.95 -5.87 0.86
C ASN A 37 8.86 -5.81 -0.66
N ILE A 38 9.96 -5.41 -1.29
CA ILE A 38 10.05 -5.19 -2.74
C ILE A 38 9.63 -6.45 -3.53
N ASP A 39 10.00 -7.63 -3.05
CA ASP A 39 9.73 -8.91 -3.72
C ASP A 39 8.35 -9.51 -3.39
N ASN A 40 7.58 -8.88 -2.49
CA ASN A 40 6.28 -9.35 -2.04
C ASN A 40 6.29 -10.80 -1.54
N SER A 41 7.44 -11.29 -1.06
CA SER A 41 7.65 -12.69 -0.69
C SER A 41 6.99 -13.08 0.64
N TYR A 42 6.61 -12.09 1.45
CA TYR A 42 5.93 -12.30 2.72
C TYR A 42 4.77 -11.31 2.93
N LYS A 43 3.96 -11.56 3.96
CA LYS A 43 3.08 -10.57 4.56
C LYS A 43 3.45 -10.41 6.02
N GLY A 44 4.02 -9.25 6.36
CA GLY A 44 4.44 -8.94 7.72
C GLY A 44 3.27 -8.45 8.56
N ARG A 45 3.17 -8.96 9.79
CA ARG A 45 2.46 -8.27 10.88
C ARG A 45 3.50 -7.66 11.80
N ILE A 46 3.41 -6.35 12.03
CA ILE A 46 4.30 -5.62 12.92
C ILE A 46 3.48 -5.07 14.09
N HIS A 47 3.82 -5.46 15.30
CA HIS A 47 3.15 -4.97 16.51
C HIS A 47 3.80 -3.69 17.00
N LYS A 48 3.27 -2.55 16.55
CA LYS A 48 3.70 -1.19 16.88
C LYS A 48 2.49 -0.27 16.86
N CYS A 49 2.40 0.66 17.81
CA CYS A 49 1.32 1.63 17.82
C CYS A 49 1.54 2.71 16.74
N GLU A 50 0.47 3.46 16.43
CA GLU A 50 0.39 4.29 15.23
C GLU A 50 1.60 5.24 15.04
N ASN A 51 1.97 6.00 16.06
CA ASN A 51 3.06 6.99 15.92
C ASN A 51 4.42 6.32 15.66
N GLU A 52 4.70 5.19 16.31
CA GLU A 52 5.94 4.43 16.08
C GLU A 52 6.00 3.90 14.65
N GLY A 53 4.89 3.35 14.15
CA GLY A 53 4.83 2.86 12.78
C GLY A 53 4.94 3.97 11.73
N ILE A 54 4.31 5.12 11.96
CA ILE A 54 4.48 6.30 11.09
C ILE A 54 5.94 6.75 11.06
N THR A 55 6.61 6.79 12.21
CA THR A 55 8.04 7.15 12.28
C THR A 55 8.92 6.16 11.52
N GLU A 56 8.66 4.86 11.62
CA GLU A 56 9.41 3.85 10.87
C GLU A 56 9.14 3.93 9.37
N ILE A 57 7.88 4.07 8.94
CA ILE A 57 7.51 4.23 7.52
C ILE A 57 8.25 5.42 6.90
N LYS A 58 8.28 6.57 7.59
CA LYS A 58 9.02 7.75 7.14
C LYS A 58 10.54 7.54 7.04
N GLY A 59 11.07 6.51 7.70
CA GLY A 59 12.49 6.15 7.67
C GLY A 59 12.84 5.11 6.61
N LEU A 60 11.86 4.47 5.96
CA LEU A 60 12.09 3.38 5.01
C LEU A 60 12.84 3.86 3.77
N ASN A 61 12.77 5.14 3.40
CA ASN A 61 13.39 5.69 2.19
C ASN A 61 13.04 4.82 0.96
N SER A 62 11.75 4.50 0.82
CA SER A 62 11.29 3.71 -0.31
C SER A 62 11.21 4.58 -1.56
N PRO A 63 11.67 4.13 -2.73
CA PRO A 63 11.40 4.82 -3.99
C PRO A 63 10.00 4.51 -4.53
N PHE A 64 9.22 3.70 -3.82
CA PHE A 64 7.92 3.19 -4.24
C PHE A 64 6.79 3.81 -3.43
N GLU A 65 5.57 3.80 -3.99
CA GLU A 65 4.38 4.09 -3.20
C GLU A 65 3.98 2.83 -2.45
N GLU A 66 3.95 2.92 -1.13
CA GLU A 66 3.60 1.77 -0.30
C GLU A 66 2.14 1.83 0.13
N PHE A 67 1.60 0.70 0.58
CA PHE A 67 0.29 0.66 1.22
C PHE A 67 0.38 -0.14 2.49
N TRP A 68 -0.06 0.46 3.59
CA TRP A 68 -0.03 -0.13 4.91
C TRP A 68 -1.41 -0.03 5.56
N ALA A 69 -1.89 -1.10 6.19
CA ALA A 69 -3.03 -1.06 7.08
C ALA A 69 -2.54 -1.02 8.53
N TYR A 70 -3.08 -0.08 9.31
CA TYR A 70 -2.96 -0.06 10.75
C TYR A 70 -4.30 -0.43 11.38
N LEU A 71 -4.23 -1.39 12.30
CA LEU A 71 -5.33 -1.88 13.12
C LEU A 71 -5.19 -1.26 14.53
N PRO A 72 -6.02 -0.26 14.89
CA PRO A 72 -5.86 0.46 16.15
C PRO A 72 -6.06 -0.39 17.39
N ASP A 73 -6.99 -1.35 17.34
CA ASP A 73 -7.40 -2.14 18.50
C ASP A 73 -6.28 -3.04 19.06
N ASN A 74 -5.28 -3.36 18.25
CA ASN A 74 -4.18 -4.25 18.61
C ASN A 74 -2.79 -3.71 18.25
N CYS A 75 -2.67 -2.40 17.97
CA CYS A 75 -1.44 -1.75 17.53
C CYS A 75 -0.68 -2.59 16.50
N THR A 76 -1.34 -2.94 15.39
CA THR A 76 -0.75 -3.82 14.37
C THR A 76 -0.73 -3.19 13.00
N TRP A 77 0.43 -3.23 12.36
CA TRP A 77 0.65 -2.86 10.97
C TRP A 77 0.70 -4.08 10.07
N ILE A 78 0.15 -3.93 8.87
CA ILE A 78 0.09 -4.96 7.82
C ILE A 78 0.44 -4.29 6.50
N GLU A 79 1.40 -4.85 5.79
CA GLU A 79 1.72 -4.40 4.45
C GLU A 79 0.68 -4.91 3.44
N LEU A 80 0.22 -4.02 2.57
CA LEU A 80 -0.77 -4.26 1.54
C LEU A 80 -0.29 -3.92 0.12
N GLY A 81 0.91 -3.32 0.01
CA GLY A 81 1.59 -3.01 -1.25
C GLY A 81 1.82 -4.26 -2.10
N ILE A 82 1.89 -4.07 -3.42
CA ILE A 82 2.26 -5.06 -4.42
C ILE A 82 2.91 -4.42 -5.63
N LEU A 83 3.75 -5.22 -6.30
CA LEU A 83 4.33 -4.90 -7.62
C LEU A 83 5.25 -3.67 -7.59
N GLU A 84 5.93 -3.44 -6.46
CA GLU A 84 6.87 -2.35 -6.25
C GLU A 84 8.07 -2.47 -7.21
N GLU A 85 7.99 -1.80 -8.37
CA GLU A 85 8.98 -1.89 -9.45
C GLU A 85 9.24 -0.52 -10.08
N ILE A 86 10.52 -0.17 -10.26
CA ILE A 86 10.92 0.98 -11.08
C ILE A 86 11.14 0.48 -12.49
N ARG A 87 10.34 0.96 -13.44
CA ARG A 87 10.47 0.63 -14.85
C ARG A 87 11.18 1.73 -15.63
N GLY A 88 12.35 1.37 -16.14
CA GLY A 88 13.13 2.20 -17.06
C GLY A 88 14.04 3.21 -16.36
N THR A 89 14.44 4.22 -17.12
CA THR A 89 15.28 5.35 -16.68
C THR A 89 14.53 6.66 -16.95
N LEU A 90 15.19 7.80 -16.72
CA LEU A 90 14.69 9.10 -17.15
C LEU A 90 14.26 9.05 -18.62
N ARG A 91 13.06 9.54 -18.89
CA ARG A 91 12.48 9.56 -20.23
C ARG A 91 12.18 10.99 -20.63
N ARG A 92 12.07 11.25 -21.93
CA ARG A 92 11.56 12.51 -22.46
C ARG A 92 10.16 12.30 -22.99
N ASP A 93 9.25 13.21 -22.68
CA ASP A 93 7.93 13.20 -23.33
C ASP A 93 8.02 13.75 -24.76
N SER A 94 6.89 13.76 -25.47
CA SER A 94 6.80 14.26 -26.85
C SER A 94 7.13 15.75 -27.00
N ARG A 95 7.20 16.51 -25.90
CA ARG A 95 7.58 17.92 -25.85
C ARG A 95 9.04 18.11 -25.44
N GLY A 96 9.77 17.03 -25.17
CA GLY A 96 11.16 17.04 -24.76
C GLY A 96 11.38 17.28 -23.27
N LYS A 97 10.31 17.41 -22.46
CA LYS A 97 10.40 17.56 -21.00
C LYS A 97 10.84 16.23 -20.40
N CYS A 98 11.80 16.28 -19.48
CA CYS A 98 12.25 15.11 -18.79
C CYS A 98 11.24 14.64 -17.74
N LYS A 99 11.17 13.32 -17.63
CA LYS A 99 10.15 12.60 -16.89
C LYS A 99 10.81 11.54 -16.02
N ALA A 100 10.30 11.37 -14.82
CA ALA A 100 10.75 10.32 -13.91
C ALA A 100 10.47 8.93 -14.52
N PRO A 101 11.23 7.90 -14.09
CA PRO A 101 10.89 6.51 -14.37
C PRO A 101 9.45 6.23 -13.93
N ASN A 102 8.83 5.25 -14.57
CA ASN A 102 7.53 4.80 -14.09
C ASN A 102 7.75 3.96 -12.83
N THR A 103 7.23 4.40 -11.69
CA THR A 103 7.02 3.53 -10.55
C THR A 103 5.73 2.77 -10.79
N ILE A 104 5.76 1.47 -10.53
CA ILE A 104 4.57 0.66 -10.44
C ILE A 104 4.47 0.25 -8.99
N SER A 105 3.30 0.51 -8.44
CA SER A 105 2.86 0.13 -7.10
C SER A 105 1.39 -0.24 -7.21
N GLY A 106 0.89 -0.92 -6.19
CA GLY A 106 -0.51 -1.27 -6.13
C GLY A 106 -0.90 -1.77 -4.77
N ILE A 107 -2.20 -1.91 -4.58
CA ILE A 107 -2.77 -2.44 -3.34
C ILE A 107 -3.55 -3.71 -3.63
N LYS A 108 -3.37 -4.75 -2.81
CA LYS A 108 -4.23 -5.93 -2.87
C LYS A 108 -5.64 -5.60 -2.34
N LYS A 109 -6.51 -5.12 -3.25
CA LYS A 109 -7.91 -4.74 -2.91
C LYS A 109 -8.68 -5.83 -2.16
N ALA A 110 -8.45 -7.10 -2.49
CA ALA A 110 -9.08 -8.22 -1.81
C ALA A 110 -8.68 -8.32 -0.32
N ASP A 111 -7.43 -8.03 0.02
CA ASP A 111 -6.96 -8.03 1.40
C ASP A 111 -7.54 -6.87 2.19
N VAL A 112 -7.63 -5.69 1.57
CA VAL A 112 -8.30 -4.52 2.16
C VAL A 112 -9.76 -4.88 2.49
N ILE A 113 -10.51 -5.39 1.51
CA ILE A 113 -11.92 -5.76 1.70
C ILE A 113 -12.07 -6.83 2.79
N ALA A 114 -11.15 -7.77 2.87
CA ALA A 114 -11.17 -8.81 3.88
C ALA A 114 -10.89 -8.22 5.29
N LEU A 115 -9.92 -7.30 5.42
CA LEU A 115 -9.67 -6.57 6.67
C LEU A 115 -10.90 -5.80 7.14
N MET A 116 -11.57 -5.09 6.23
CA MET A 116 -12.78 -4.31 6.52
C MET A 116 -13.91 -5.13 7.14
N LYS A 117 -13.97 -6.44 6.89
CA LYS A 117 -15.01 -7.33 7.43
C LYS A 117 -14.73 -7.81 8.85
N GLU A 118 -13.51 -7.62 9.34
CA GLU A 118 -13.04 -8.22 10.59
C GLU A 118 -12.73 -7.18 11.68
N VAL A 119 -12.61 -5.91 11.31
CA VAL A 119 -12.23 -4.84 12.25
C VAL A 119 -13.27 -3.72 12.26
N LYS A 120 -13.49 -3.16 13.44
CA LYS A 120 -14.36 -1.99 13.62
C LYS A 120 -13.65 -0.68 13.31
N SER A 121 -12.31 -0.69 13.34
CA SER A 121 -11.47 0.45 13.00
C SER A 121 -10.35 0.02 12.06
N LEU A 122 -10.20 0.70 10.94
CA LEU A 122 -9.14 0.48 9.96
C LEU A 122 -8.56 1.81 9.50
N ASN A 123 -7.23 1.96 9.64
CA ASN A 123 -6.50 3.07 9.06
C ASN A 123 -5.68 2.55 7.86
N LEU A 124 -5.96 3.01 6.66
CA LEU A 124 -5.09 2.80 5.50
C LEU A 124 -4.11 3.96 5.40
N PHE A 125 -2.86 3.61 5.19
CA PHE A 125 -1.75 4.54 5.00
C PHE A 125 -1.20 4.33 3.59
N HIS A 126 -1.07 5.44 2.87
CA HIS A 126 -0.48 5.50 1.54
C HIS A 126 0.72 6.46 1.62
N PRO A 127 1.93 5.93 1.88
CA PRO A 127 3.15 6.71 1.82
C PRO A 127 3.52 7.02 0.38
N HIS A 128 3.60 8.29 0.05
CA HIS A 128 4.17 8.76 -1.22
C HIS A 128 5.67 9.00 -1.04
N PRO A 129 6.51 8.47 -1.94
CA PRO A 129 7.95 8.63 -1.85
C PRO A 129 8.32 10.10 -2.06
N THR A 130 9.18 10.66 -1.19
CA THR A 130 9.84 11.93 -1.52
C THR A 130 11.11 11.65 -2.29
N ASN A 131 11.02 11.89 -3.60
CA ASN A 131 12.04 12.17 -4.62
C ASN A 131 13.53 11.81 -4.40
N LYS A 132 14.10 12.04 -3.20
CA LYS A 132 15.48 11.72 -2.87
C LYS A 132 15.83 10.28 -3.28
N THR A 133 14.98 9.31 -2.98
CA THR A 133 15.21 7.89 -3.25
C THR A 133 15.12 7.50 -4.71
N LEU A 134 14.12 8.02 -5.44
CA LEU A 134 13.97 7.74 -6.88
C LEU A 134 15.09 8.41 -7.70
N VAL A 135 15.49 9.63 -7.33
CA VAL A 135 16.60 10.35 -7.98
C VAL A 135 17.94 9.71 -7.65
N GLU A 136 18.19 9.36 -6.39
CA GLU A 136 19.41 8.66 -5.97
C GLU A 136 19.49 7.28 -6.65
N TYR A 137 18.38 6.54 -6.73
CA TYR A 137 18.31 5.28 -7.46
C TYR A 137 18.69 5.42 -8.95
N ILE A 138 18.24 6.49 -9.60
CA ILE A 138 18.62 6.80 -10.99
C ILE A 138 20.08 7.24 -11.08
N GLN A 139 20.59 7.97 -10.09
CA GLN A 139 21.98 8.42 -10.03
C GLN A 139 22.97 7.27 -9.90
N ASP A 140 22.60 6.24 -9.15
CA ASP A 140 23.42 5.05 -8.93
C ASP A 140 23.35 4.06 -10.11
N THR A 141 22.31 4.12 -10.94
CA THR A 141 22.13 3.24 -12.11
C THR A 141 22.69 3.84 -13.41
N THR A 142 24.03 3.87 -13.51
CA THR A 142 24.95 3.92 -14.70
C THR A 142 24.60 4.61 -16.04
N SER A 143 23.46 5.28 -16.23
CA SER A 143 22.99 5.83 -17.51
C SER A 143 23.09 7.37 -17.61
N LEU A 144 23.52 8.05 -16.56
CA LEU A 144 23.44 9.51 -16.45
C LEU A 144 24.46 10.33 -17.25
N LYS A 145 25.42 9.73 -17.96
CA LYS A 145 26.26 10.53 -18.88
C LYS A 145 25.45 11.18 -20.02
N GLU A 146 24.21 10.75 -20.24
CA GLU A 146 23.36 11.22 -21.33
C GLU A 146 22.39 12.36 -20.95
N PHE A 147 22.20 12.66 -19.66
CA PHE A 147 21.19 13.63 -19.21
C PHE A 147 21.79 14.87 -18.55
N SER A 148 21.25 16.04 -18.86
CA SER A 148 21.69 17.32 -18.28
C SER A 148 21.11 17.57 -16.89
N ASP A 149 21.73 18.44 -16.10
CA ASP A 149 21.21 18.88 -14.80
C ASP A 149 19.78 19.42 -14.89
N THR A 150 19.45 20.12 -15.98
CA THR A 150 18.08 20.60 -16.23
C THR A 150 17.09 19.45 -16.35
N CYS A 151 17.45 18.38 -17.07
CA CYS A 151 16.62 17.20 -17.22
C CYS A 151 16.35 16.50 -15.88
N ILE A 152 17.40 16.40 -15.04
CA ILE A 152 17.29 15.86 -13.68
C ILE A 152 16.37 16.73 -12.83
N SER A 153 16.47 18.06 -12.94
CA SER A 153 15.59 19.00 -12.22
C SER A 153 14.12 18.89 -12.64
N GLU A 154 13.83 18.68 -13.93
CA GLU A 154 12.45 18.53 -14.41
C GLU A 154 11.81 17.23 -13.90
N ALA A 155 12.55 16.13 -13.92
CA ALA A 155 12.09 14.85 -13.39
C ALA A 155 11.88 14.89 -11.87
N ARG A 156 12.71 15.65 -11.15
CA ARG A 156 12.52 15.93 -9.73
C ARG A 156 11.19 16.62 -9.47
N VAL A 157 10.87 17.67 -10.24
CA VAL A 157 9.60 18.40 -10.06
C VAL A 157 8.41 17.49 -10.35
N GLU A 158 8.45 16.70 -11.43
CA GLU A 158 7.38 15.74 -11.71
C GLU A 158 7.20 14.73 -10.57
N THR A 159 8.29 14.20 -10.00
CA THR A 159 8.18 13.23 -8.89
C THR A 159 7.51 13.86 -7.67
N LEU A 160 7.79 15.12 -7.37
CA LEU A 160 7.11 15.86 -6.30
C LEU A 160 5.64 16.12 -6.62
N GLU A 161 5.30 16.39 -7.89
CA GLU A 161 3.91 16.50 -8.33
C GLU A 161 3.17 15.16 -8.22
N ALA A 162 3.87 14.05 -8.49
CA ALA A 162 3.34 12.68 -8.37
C ALA A 162 3.26 12.17 -6.92
N ALA A 163 3.95 12.81 -5.98
CA ALA A 163 3.79 12.54 -4.55
C ALA A 163 2.45 13.06 -3.98
N LEU A 164 1.65 13.74 -4.82
CA LEU A 164 0.27 14.08 -4.49
C LEU A 164 -0.68 12.96 -4.96
N PRO A 165 -1.81 12.75 -4.25
CA PRO A 165 -2.79 11.75 -4.66
C PRO A 165 -3.30 11.99 -6.07
N SER A 166 -3.26 10.94 -6.89
CA SER A 166 -3.89 10.93 -8.19
C SER A 166 -5.42 10.85 -8.07
N LEU A 167 -6.13 11.11 -9.17
CA LEU A 167 -7.58 10.89 -9.24
C LEU A 167 -7.94 9.41 -8.96
N SER A 168 -7.05 8.47 -9.31
CA SER A 168 -7.26 7.04 -9.04
C SER A 168 -7.18 6.74 -7.54
N ASP A 169 -6.28 7.42 -6.83
CA ASP A 169 -6.14 7.28 -5.37
C ASP A 169 -7.38 7.81 -4.68
N LEU A 170 -7.80 9.03 -5.02
CA LEU A 170 -9.04 9.62 -4.50
C LEU A 170 -10.27 8.72 -4.79
N ALA A 171 -10.39 8.16 -5.99
CA ALA A 171 -11.48 7.25 -6.33
C ALA A 171 -11.44 5.96 -5.50
N SER A 172 -10.24 5.43 -5.23
CA SER A 172 -10.04 4.27 -4.37
C SER A 172 -10.44 4.59 -2.92
N MET A 173 -10.06 5.75 -2.40
CA MET A 173 -10.47 6.24 -1.08
C MET A 173 -12.00 6.23 -0.91
N PHE A 174 -12.73 6.81 -1.87
CA PHE A 174 -14.19 6.85 -1.83
C PHE A 174 -14.80 5.45 -1.93
N THR A 175 -14.23 4.59 -2.78
CA THR A 175 -14.71 3.22 -2.96
C THR A 175 -14.56 2.41 -1.69
N PHE A 176 -13.38 2.45 -1.07
CA PHE A 176 -13.08 1.75 0.17
C PHE A 176 -13.90 2.26 1.34
N SER A 177 -14.02 3.58 1.50
CA SER A 177 -14.87 4.18 2.52
C SER A 177 -16.32 3.72 2.39
N ARG A 178 -16.87 3.76 1.17
CA ARG A 178 -18.24 3.31 0.90
C ARG A 178 -18.43 1.83 1.24
N LEU A 179 -17.51 0.97 0.81
CA LEU A 179 -17.57 -0.47 1.10
C LEU A 179 -17.46 -0.75 2.61
N PHE A 180 -16.62 -0.01 3.33
CA PHE A 180 -16.49 -0.17 4.77
C PHE A 180 -17.80 0.16 5.49
N TYR A 181 -18.35 1.36 5.29
CA TYR A 181 -19.57 1.80 5.99
C TYR A 181 -20.84 1.07 5.54
N GLN A 182 -20.82 0.37 4.40
CA GLN A 182 -21.88 -0.57 4.02
C GLN A 182 -21.89 -1.85 4.87
N ASN A 183 -20.72 -2.26 5.40
CA ASN A 183 -20.57 -3.47 6.20
C ASN A 183 -20.54 -3.15 7.71
N GLU A 184 -19.91 -2.07 8.12
CA GLU A 184 -19.77 -1.64 9.51
C GLU A 184 -20.17 -0.15 9.64
N ALA A 185 -21.48 0.10 9.76
CA ALA A 185 -22.04 1.45 9.75
C ALA A 185 -21.55 2.34 10.89
N ASP A 186 -21.28 1.74 12.06
CA ASP A 186 -20.80 2.44 13.26
C ASP A 186 -19.26 2.40 13.41
N GLY A 187 -18.56 1.83 12.42
CA GLY A 187 -17.12 1.68 12.45
C GLY A 187 -16.37 2.96 12.12
N ARG A 188 -15.04 2.85 12.04
CA ARG A 188 -14.16 3.96 11.65
C ARG A 188 -13.21 3.52 10.55
N PHE A 189 -13.37 4.10 9.37
CA PHE A 189 -12.40 3.99 8.29
C PHE A 189 -11.70 5.33 8.10
N VAL A 190 -10.36 5.30 8.09
CA VAL A 190 -9.54 6.48 7.80
C VAL A 190 -8.53 6.09 6.74
N GLU A 191 -8.38 6.92 5.72
CA GLU A 191 -7.26 6.83 4.80
C GLU A 191 -6.37 8.06 4.99
N LYS A 192 -5.08 7.81 5.20
CA LYS A 192 -4.07 8.80 5.54
C LYS A 192 -2.98 8.76 4.50
N LEU A 193 -2.65 9.94 4.00
CA LEU A 193 -1.52 10.15 3.13
C LEU A 193 -0.32 10.52 4.00
N ILE A 194 0.80 9.85 3.76
CA ILE A 194 2.07 10.22 4.38
C ILE A 194 2.97 10.70 3.24
N SER A 195 3.43 11.95 3.33
CA SER A 195 4.66 12.36 2.63
C SER A 195 5.79 12.25 3.63
N GLU A 196 6.92 11.72 3.17
CA GLU A 196 8.21 11.91 3.84
C GLU A 196 8.61 13.40 3.87
#